data_AF-A0A5J4S9C0-F1
#
_entry.id   AF-A0A5J4S9C0-F1
#
_cell.length_a   1.000
_cell.length_b   1.000
_cell.length_c   1.000
_cell.angle_alpha   90.00
_cell.angle_beta   90.00
_cell.angle_gamma   90.00
#
_symmetry.space_group_name_H-M   'P 1'
#
loop_
_entity.id
_entity.type
_entity.pdbx_description
1 polymer ?
#
loop_
_entity_poly.entity_id
_entity_poly.type
_entity_poly.pdbx_seq_one_letter_code
_entity_poly.pdbx_strand_id
1 'polypeptide(L)'
;MLPKESILCSDGHVSYKGYSIDNNLKHIVLRGDLKQHVKKGGYHIQHVNELHNRLKKWIDGSFWGVSTKYLQNYLNWFYMREKFKHESMTTEKMALASIQNTHAVKQYRCNNFAYDVLLATQL
;
A
#
# COMPACT_ATOMS: atom_id res chain seq x y z
N MET A 1 7.15 -10.69 -5.71
CA MET A 1 7.46 -10.31 -7.10
C MET A 1 6.25 -9.63 -7.71
N LEU A 2 6.42 -8.39 -8.17
CA LEU A 2 5.37 -7.66 -8.87
C LEU A 2 5.18 -8.25 -10.28
N PRO A 3 3.96 -8.26 -10.83
CA PRO A 3 3.73 -8.59 -12.23
C PRO A 3 4.64 -7.78 -13.15
N LYS A 4 5.14 -8.38 -14.24
CA LYS A 4 6.11 -7.74 -15.17
C LYS A 4 5.59 -6.43 -15.80
N GLU A 5 4.28 -6.21 -15.80
CA GLU A 5 3.64 -5.02 -16.37
C GLU A 5 3.22 -3.99 -15.30
N SER A 6 3.70 -4.15 -14.06
CA SER A 6 3.39 -3.22 -12.98
C SER A 6 4.01 -1.85 -13.22
N ILE A 7 3.28 -0.80 -12.86
CA ILE A 7 3.71 0.59 -13.00
C ILE A 7 3.88 1.17 -11.61
N LEU A 8 5.09 1.63 -11.29
CA LEU A 8 5.38 2.32 -10.04
C LEU A 8 4.95 3.77 -10.15
N CYS A 9 4.13 4.25 -9.22
CA CYS A 9 3.76 5.66 -9.10
C CYS A 9 4.26 6.21 -7.76
N SER A 10 4.97 7.34 -7.75
CA SER A 10 5.49 7.95 -6.50
C SER A 10 5.62 9.47 -6.61
N ASP A 11 5.88 10.13 -5.47
CA ASP A 11 6.16 11.56 -5.37
C ASP A 11 7.50 12.00 -5.99
N GLY A 12 8.42 11.05 -6.16
CA GLY A 12 9.70 11.25 -6.86
C GLY A 12 10.93 11.14 -5.98
N HIS A 13 10.80 10.61 -4.76
CA HIS A 13 11.97 10.34 -3.91
C HIS A 13 12.98 9.39 -4.60
N VAL A 14 14.28 9.64 -4.39
CA VAL A 14 15.38 8.96 -5.11
C VAL A 14 15.37 7.44 -4.93
N SER A 15 14.96 6.96 -3.76
CA SER A 15 14.81 5.52 -3.47
C SER A 15 13.86 4.81 -4.44
N TYR A 16 12.75 5.46 -4.83
CA TYR A 16 11.80 4.88 -5.78
C TYR A 16 12.36 4.80 -7.20
N LYS A 17 13.26 5.72 -7.57
CA LYS A 17 13.97 5.67 -8.84
C LYS A 17 14.90 4.45 -8.89
N GLY A 18 15.71 4.24 -7.87
CA GLY A 18 16.57 3.05 -7.76
C GLY A 18 15.76 1.75 -7.83
N TYR A 19 14.74 1.64 -6.97
CA TYR A 19 13.84 0.48 -6.95
C TYR A 19 13.22 0.17 -8.32
N SER A 20 12.81 1.19 -9.08
CA SER A 20 12.23 1.00 -10.41
C SER A 20 13.21 0.44 -11.42
N ILE A 21 14.48 0.85 -11.35
CA ILE A 21 15.55 0.36 -12.22
C ILE A 21 15.84 -1.09 -11.87
N ASP A 22 16.03 -1.39 -10.58
CA ASP A 22 16.40 -2.72 -10.10
C ASP A 22 15.33 -3.78 -10.40
N ASN A 23 14.06 -3.36 -10.46
CA ASN A 23 12.92 -4.24 -10.74
C ASN A 23 12.38 -4.12 -12.17
N ASN A 24 13.04 -3.37 -13.05
CA ASN A 24 12.61 -3.10 -14.42
C ASN A 24 11.14 -2.64 -14.54
N LEU A 25 10.75 -1.70 -13.67
CA LEU A 25 9.39 -1.16 -13.58
C LEU A 25 9.29 0.20 -14.27
N LYS A 26 8.18 0.42 -14.96
CA LYS A 26 7.85 1.76 -15.47
C LYS A 26 7.56 2.69 -14.29
N HIS A 27 8.33 3.76 -14.15
CA HIS A 27 8.18 4.73 -13.06
C HIS A 27 7.47 6.02 -13.51
N ILE A 28 6.35 6.33 -12.87
CA ILE A 28 5.56 7.55 -13.06
C ILE A 28 5.70 8.41 -11.82
N VAL A 29 6.45 9.50 -11.95
CA VAL A 29 6.60 10.49 -10.90
C VAL A 29 5.44 11.50 -10.95
N LEU A 30 4.75 11.64 -9.82
CA LEU A 30 3.62 12.53 -9.55
C LEU A 30 4.03 13.55 -8.48
N ARG A 31 4.57 14.67 -8.93
CA ARG A 31 5.13 15.71 -8.08
C ARG A 31 4.03 16.65 -7.58
N GLY A 32 3.71 16.53 -6.29
CA GLY A 32 2.70 17.38 -5.64
C GLY A 32 3.12 18.84 -5.55
N ASP A 33 4.41 19.12 -5.42
CA ASP A 33 5.00 20.46 -5.47
C ASP A 33 4.79 21.16 -6.82
N LEU A 34 4.73 20.39 -7.91
CA LEU A 34 4.40 20.87 -9.25
C LEU A 34 2.89 20.83 -9.53
N LYS A 35 2.04 20.57 -8.51
CA LYS A 35 0.60 20.31 -8.65
C LYS A 35 0.26 19.17 -9.62
N GLN A 36 1.23 18.31 -9.93
CA GLN A 36 1.06 17.16 -10.83
C GLN A 36 0.55 15.95 -10.05
N HIS A 37 -0.70 16.03 -9.62
CA HIS A 37 -1.38 14.93 -8.92
C HIS A 37 -2.01 13.90 -9.87
N VAL A 38 -2.06 14.22 -11.16
CA VAL A 38 -2.57 13.37 -12.24
C VAL A 38 -1.60 13.45 -13.41
N LYS A 39 -1.15 12.30 -13.91
CA LYS A 39 -0.33 12.21 -15.14
C LYS A 39 -0.98 11.20 -16.06
N LYS A 40 -1.08 11.52 -17.36
CA LYS A 40 -1.67 10.64 -18.39
C LYS A 40 -3.05 10.05 -18.02
N GLY A 41 -3.96 10.86 -17.47
CA GLY A 41 -5.40 10.53 -17.38
C GLY A 41 -5.82 9.30 -16.55
N GLY A 42 -4.93 8.69 -15.77
CA GLY A 42 -5.28 7.46 -15.00
C GLY A 42 -4.45 7.17 -13.75
N TYR A 43 -3.39 7.93 -13.47
CA TYR A 43 -2.56 7.72 -12.28
C TYR A 43 -2.84 8.81 -11.24
N HIS A 44 -3.64 8.47 -10.22
CA HIS A 44 -4.07 9.38 -9.14
C HIS A 44 -3.41 9.00 -7.80
N ILE A 45 -2.42 9.77 -7.36
CA ILE A 45 -1.78 9.54 -6.04
C ILE A 45 -2.69 9.94 -4.87
N GLN A 46 -3.69 10.79 -5.14
CA GLN A 46 -4.64 11.27 -4.13
C GLN A 46 -5.42 10.12 -3.48
N HIS A 47 -5.83 9.10 -4.25
CA HIS A 47 -6.55 7.95 -3.70
C HIS A 47 -5.73 7.19 -2.64
N VAL A 48 -4.43 7.02 -2.88
CA VAL A 48 -3.51 6.38 -1.92
C VAL A 48 -3.33 7.25 -0.68
N ASN A 49 -3.15 8.56 -0.87
CA ASN A 49 -3.02 9.51 0.24
C ASN A 49 -4.28 9.57 1.10
N GLU A 50 -5.45 9.57 0.47
CA GLU A 50 -6.74 9.52 1.17
C GLU A 50 -6.93 8.22 1.93
N LEU A 51 -6.60 7.07 1.33
CA LEU A 51 -6.62 5.78 2.01
C LEU A 51 -5.70 5.77 3.24
N HIS A 52 -4.48 6.29 3.10
CA HIS A 52 -3.52 6.41 4.19
C HIS A 52 -4.05 7.32 5.31
N ASN A 53 -4.64 8.47 4.96
CA ASN A 53 -5.23 9.38 5.92
C ASN A 53 -6.41 8.73 6.68
N ARG A 54 -7.26 7.95 5.99
CA ARG A 54 -8.34 7.20 6.63
C ARG A 54 -7.82 6.13 7.57
N LEU A 55 -6.76 5.41 7.20
CA LEU A 55 -6.10 4.44 8.07
C LEU A 55 -5.57 5.12 9.34
N LYS A 56 -4.84 6.23 9.18
CA LYS A 56 -4.29 6.99 10.30
C LYS A 56 -5.39 7.44 11.26
N LYS A 57 -6.43 8.12 10.74
CA LYS A 57 -7.57 8.57 11.54
C LYS A 57 -8.31 7.43 12.23
N TRP A 58 -8.44 6.29 11.56
CA TRP A 58 -9.06 5.10 12.16
C TRP A 58 -8.23 4.56 13.32
N ILE A 59 -6.91 4.46 13.15
CA ILE A 59 -6.01 4.04 14.22
C ILE A 59 -6.08 5.00 15.41
N ASP A 60 -5.86 6.29 15.16
CA ASP A 60 -5.77 7.33 16.20
C ASP A 60 -7.10 7.51 16.94
N GLY A 61 -8.24 7.36 16.25
CA GLY A 61 -9.57 7.56 16.82
C GLY A 61 -10.20 6.32 17.44
N SER A 62 -9.76 5.10 17.07
CA SER A 62 -10.39 3.86 17.53
C SER A 62 -9.60 3.15 18.63
N PHE A 63 -8.31 3.46 18.79
CA PHE A 63 -7.44 2.74 19.71
C PHE A 63 -6.60 3.72 20.54
N TRP A 64 -6.43 3.42 21.83
CA TRP A 64 -5.58 4.18 22.76
C TRP A 64 -4.13 3.66 22.78
N GLY A 65 -3.67 3.17 21.63
CA GLY A 65 -2.40 2.47 21.47
C GLY A 65 -2.53 1.23 20.58
N VAL A 66 -1.57 1.06 19.67
CA VAL A 66 -1.50 -0.08 18.75
C VAL A 66 -0.28 -0.91 19.09
N SER A 67 -0.49 -2.18 19.43
CA SER A 67 0.61 -3.11 19.63
C SER A 67 1.20 -3.52 18.28
N THR A 68 2.49 -3.27 18.09
CA THR A 68 3.23 -3.65 16.86
C THR A 68 3.17 -5.15 16.58
N LYS A 69 3.07 -5.99 17.63
CA LYS A 69 2.87 -7.45 17.54
C LYS A 69 1.62 -7.82 16.73
N TYR A 70 0.58 -6.99 16.78
CA TYR A 70 -0.70 -7.26 16.14
C TYR A 70 -0.99 -6.32 14.96
N LEU A 71 0.01 -5.57 14.47
CA LEU A 71 -0.15 -4.57 13.40
C LEU A 71 -0.89 -5.14 12.18
N GLN A 72 -0.54 -6.36 11.75
CA GLN A 72 -1.21 -7.03 10.63
C GLN A 72 -2.71 -7.24 10.88
N ASN A 73 -3.11 -7.55 12.12
CA ASN A 73 -4.52 -7.76 12.46
C ASN A 73 -5.30 -6.45 12.37
N TYR A 74 -4.71 -5.33 12.82
CA TYR A 74 -5.32 -4.00 12.66
C TYR A 74 -5.47 -3.64 11.18
N LEU A 75 -4.45 -3.88 10.36
CA LEU A 75 -4.53 -3.62 8.92
C LEU A 75 -5.57 -4.50 8.22
N ASN A 76 -5.69 -5.77 8.62
CA ASN A 76 -6.72 -6.66 8.11
C ASN A 76 -8.12 -6.16 8.45
N TRP A 77 -8.33 -5.69 9.68
CA TRP A 77 -9.60 -5.10 10.09
C TRP A 77 -9.90 -3.83 9.30
N PHE A 78 -8.93 -2.92 9.17
CA PHE A 78 -9.10 -1.72 8.36
C PHE A 78 -9.50 -2.05 6.92
N TYR A 79 -8.83 -3.02 6.30
CA TYR A 79 -9.17 -3.47 4.94
C TYR A 79 -10.61 -3.95 4.83
N MET A 80 -11.07 -4.79 5.77
CA MET A 80 -12.47 -5.26 5.79
C MET A 80 -13.45 -4.10 5.92
N ARG A 81 -13.16 -3.18 6.84
CA ARG A 81 -13.98 -1.98 7.06
C ARG A 81 -14.09 -1.14 5.78
N GLU A 82 -12.98 -0.91 5.07
CA GLU A 82 -12.98 -0.14 3.83
C GLU A 82 -13.66 -0.88 2.67
N LYS A 83 -13.51 -2.21 2.60
CA LYS A 83 -14.12 -3.05 1.56
C LYS A 83 -15.64 -3.09 1.66
N PHE A 84 -16.18 -3.10 2.88
CA PHE A 84 -17.62 -3.22 3.12
C PHE A 84 -18.28 -1.90 3.55
N LYS A 85 -17.62 -0.75 3.41
CA LYS A 85 -18.14 0.56 3.85
C LYS A 85 -19.46 1.00 3.18
N HIS A 86 -19.79 0.42 2.02
CA HIS A 86 -21.00 0.73 1.24
C HIS A 86 -21.90 -0.49 1.01
N GLU A 87 -21.60 -1.63 1.62
CA GLU A 87 -22.36 -2.87 1.45
C GLU A 87 -22.73 -3.48 2.79
N SER A 88 -23.87 -4.17 2.85
CA SER A 88 -24.15 -5.04 4.00
C SER A 88 -23.18 -6.23 3.99
N MET A 89 -22.48 -6.39 5.11
CA MET A 89 -21.45 -7.41 5.25
C MET A 89 -22.09 -8.75 5.62
N THR A 90 -22.00 -9.74 4.73
CA THR A 90 -22.36 -11.13 5.02
C THR A 90 -21.14 -11.93 5.48
N THR A 91 -21.38 -13.00 6.24
CA THR A 91 -20.32 -13.90 6.74
C THR A 91 -19.48 -14.50 5.62
N GLU A 92 -20.12 -14.86 4.50
CA GLU A 92 -19.45 -15.40 3.31
C GLU A 92 -18.50 -14.38 2.66
N LYS A 93 -18.98 -13.13 2.47
CA LYS A 93 -18.15 -12.04 1.92
C LYS A 93 -16.96 -11.74 2.82
N MET A 94 -17.15 -11.74 4.14
CA MET A 94 -16.08 -11.56 5.11
C MET A 94 -15.05 -12.70 5.04
N ALA A 95 -15.50 -13.96 4.98
CA ALA A 95 -14.62 -15.12 4.87
C ALA A 95 -13.76 -15.06 3.60
N LEU A 96 -14.35 -14.82 2.43
CA LEU A 96 -13.64 -14.69 1.17
C LEU A 96 -12.59 -13.57 1.19
N ALA A 97 -12.95 -12.40 1.74
CA ALA A 97 -12.04 -11.27 1.85
C ALA A 97 -10.86 -11.56 2.81
N SER A 98 -11.05 -12.39 3.84
CA SER A 98 -10.00 -12.72 4.82
C SER A 98 -8.94 -13.65 4.22
N ILE A 99 -9.38 -14.57 3.36
CA ILE A 99 -8.50 -15.51 2.65
C ILE A 99 -7.63 -14.75 1.64
N GLN A 100 -8.22 -13.82 0.87
CA GLN A 100 -7.48 -12.98 -0.09
C GLN A 100 -6.36 -12.19 0.60
N ASN A 101 -6.60 -11.68 1.80
CA ASN A 101 -5.62 -10.88 2.55
C ASN A 101 -4.45 -11.72 3.09
N THR A 102 -4.65 -13.02 3.33
CA THR A 102 -3.56 -13.94 3.73
C THR A 102 -2.47 -14.02 2.66
N HIS A 103 -2.83 -13.88 1.37
CA HIS A 103 -1.88 -13.83 0.28
C HIS A 103 -1.10 -12.50 0.22
N ALA A 104 -1.72 -11.39 0.64
CA ALA A 104 -1.07 -10.08 0.71
C ALA A 104 0.10 -10.07 1.71
N VAL A 105 -0.04 -10.76 2.85
CA VAL A 105 1.06 -10.92 3.82
C VAL A 105 2.24 -11.67 3.21
N LYS A 106 1.98 -12.75 2.45
CA LYS A 106 3.03 -13.49 1.74
C LYS A 106 3.74 -12.60 0.73
N GLN A 107 2.99 -11.81 -0.05
CA GLN A 107 3.56 -10.87 -1.01
C GLN A 107 4.37 -9.77 -0.34
N TYR A 108 3.87 -9.18 0.76
CA TYR A 108 4.58 -8.17 1.54
C TYR A 108 5.92 -8.71 2.07
N ARG A 109 5.93 -9.90 2.68
CA ARG A 109 7.17 -10.51 3.20
C ARG A 109 8.19 -10.74 2.08
N CYS A 110 7.77 -11.25 0.93
CA CYS A 110 8.66 -11.42 -0.22
C CYS A 110 9.20 -10.08 -0.75
N ASN A 111 8.40 -9.02 -0.71
CA ASN A 111 8.84 -7.69 -1.14
C ASN A 111 9.73 -7.01 -0.09
N ASN A 112 9.46 -7.18 1.20
CA ASN A 112 10.26 -6.58 2.29
C ASN A 112 11.69 -7.11 2.30
N PHE A 113 11.88 -8.41 2.04
CA PHE A 113 13.21 -8.98 1.84
C PHE A 113 14.00 -8.25 0.75
N ALA A 114 13.34 -7.86 -0.36
CA ALA A 114 14.00 -7.09 -1.42
C ALA A 114 14.29 -5.63 -0.99
N TYR A 115 13.45 -5.01 -0.17
CA TYR A 115 13.69 -3.67 0.39
C TYR A 115 14.87 -3.64 1.37
N ASP A 116 14.97 -4.64 2.24
CA ASP A 116 16.07 -4.74 3.23
C ASP A 116 17.42 -4.90 2.52
N VAL A 117 17.45 -5.65 1.40
CA VAL A 117 18.62 -5.75 0.53
C VAL A 117 18.97 -4.39 -0.07
N LEU A 118 18.01 -3.64 -0.60
CA LEU A 118 18.25 -2.32 -1.22
C LEU A 118 18.79 -1.27 -0.24
N LEU A 119 18.34 -1.30 1.02
CA LEU A 119 18.86 -0.42 2.08
C LEU A 119 20.30 -0.79 2.46
N ALA A 120 20.65 -2.07 2.41
CA ALA A 120 22.00 -2.55 2.69
C ALA A 120 23.00 -2.22 1.56
N THR A 121 22.56 -2.14 0.30
CA THR A 121 23.42 -1.76 -0.83
C THR A 121 23.66 -0.26 -0.97
N GLN A 122 22.97 0.57 -0.19
CA GLN A 122 23.11 2.04 -0.18
C GLN A 122 24.08 2.56 0.91
N LEU A 123 24.69 1.65 1.68
CA LEU A 123 25.80 1.89 2.62
C LEU A 123 27.12 1.50 1.96
#